data_AF-A0A821TX83-F1
#
_entry.id   AF-A0A821TX83-F1
#
_cell.length_a   1.000
_cell.length_b   1.000
_cell.length_c   1.000
_cell.angle_alpha   90.00
_cell.angle_beta   90.00
_cell.angle_gamma   90.00
#
_symmetry.space_group_name_H-M   'P 1'
#
loop_
_entity.id
_entity.type
_entity.pdbx_description
1 polymer ?
#
loop_
_entity_poly.entity_id
_entity_poly.type
_entity_poly.pdbx_seq_one_letter_code
_entity_poly.pdbx_strand_id
1 'polypeptide(L)'
;MIRLFRYETYKATLKKIPATRLSRLTEALANYDPVLNEYFFDRHPGVFAQVLNYYRTGKLHYPTNVCGPLFEEELEFWGLDSNQVEPCCWSTYSIHRDTQVIMVVT
;
A
#
# COMPACT_ATOMS: atom_id res chain seq x y z
N MET A 1 0.97 -7.61 -11.43
CA MET A 1 0.36 -8.75 -10.74
C MET A 1 0.62 -8.72 -9.24
N ILE A 2 -0.42 -8.72 -8.42
CA ILE A 2 -0.35 -8.94 -6.97
C ILE A 2 -1.01 -10.29 -6.69
N ARG A 3 -0.20 -11.33 -6.43
CA ARG A 3 -0.64 -12.73 -6.43
C ARG A 3 -1.45 -13.08 -7.68
N LEU A 4 -2.73 -13.41 -7.58
CA LEU A 4 -3.58 -13.80 -8.72
C LEU A 4 -4.32 -12.62 -9.37
N PHE A 5 -4.11 -11.39 -8.89
CA PHE A 5 -4.84 -10.21 -9.34
C PHE A 5 -3.95 -9.29 -10.19
N ARG A 6 -4.45 -8.93 -11.38
CA ARG A 6 -3.79 -7.94 -12.23
C ARG A 6 -4.36 -6.56 -11.96
N TYR A 7 -3.46 -5.62 -11.70
CA TYR A 7 -3.77 -4.21 -11.49
C TYR A 7 -3.02 -3.41 -12.55
N GLU A 8 -3.71 -2.43 -13.12
CA GLU A 8 -3.17 -1.58 -14.18
C GLU A 8 -3.30 -0.10 -13.79
N THR A 9 -2.28 0.67 -14.15
CA THR A 9 -2.27 2.13 -13.99
C THR A 9 -1.23 2.75 -14.91
N TYR A 10 -1.31 4.06 -15.15
CA TYR A 10 -0.27 4.79 -15.85
C TYR A 10 1.04 4.86 -15.06
N LYS A 11 2.19 4.77 -15.75
CA LYS A 11 3.52 4.98 -15.14
C LYS A 11 3.59 6.31 -14.39
N ALA A 12 2.99 7.38 -14.93
CA ALA A 12 2.94 8.69 -14.28
C ALA A 12 2.21 8.68 -12.93
N THR A 13 1.17 7.85 -12.75
CA THR A 13 0.46 7.70 -11.48
C THR A 13 1.41 7.23 -10.38
N LEU A 14 2.28 6.26 -10.67
CA LEU A 14 3.23 5.73 -9.70
C LEU A 14 4.33 6.74 -9.31
N LYS A 15 4.52 7.80 -10.11
CA LYS A 15 5.48 8.87 -9.81
C LYS A 15 4.89 9.99 -8.93
N LYS A 16 3.58 10.02 -8.71
CA LYS A 16 2.91 11.05 -7.89
C LYS A 16 3.34 11.04 -6.43
N ILE A 17 3.71 9.87 -5.90
CA ILE A 17 4.24 9.72 -4.54
C ILE A 17 5.68 9.22 -4.65
N PRO A 18 6.68 10.12 -4.58
CA PRO A 18 8.08 9.77 -4.79
C PRO A 18 8.65 8.96 -3.62
N ALA A 19 9.85 8.40 -3.81
CA ALA A 19 10.60 7.65 -2.79
C ALA A 19 9.91 6.39 -2.22
N THR A 20 8.89 5.89 -2.91
CA THR A 20 8.17 4.65 -2.60
C THR A 20 8.63 3.48 -3.47
N ARG A 21 8.27 2.23 -3.11
CA ARG A 21 8.60 1.05 -3.92
C ARG A 21 8.04 1.13 -5.33
N LEU A 22 6.77 1.55 -5.48
CA LEU A 22 6.12 1.66 -6.79
C LEU A 22 6.68 2.81 -7.64
N SER A 23 7.11 3.91 -7.03
CA SER A 23 7.77 4.99 -7.78
C SER A 23 9.14 4.58 -8.35
N ARG A 24 9.76 3.53 -7.80
CA ARG A 24 11.09 3.02 -8.18
C ARG A 24 11.06 1.79 -9.09
N LEU A 25 9.90 1.40 -9.62
CA LEU A 25 9.83 0.27 -10.57
C LEU A 25 10.72 0.53 -11.80
N THR A 26 11.54 -0.46 -12.14
CA THR A 26 12.37 -0.52 -13.34
C THR A 26 12.41 -1.95 -13.87
N GLU A 27 12.68 -2.11 -15.16
CA GLU A 27 12.73 -3.42 -15.83
C GLU A 27 13.94 -4.27 -15.38
N ALA A 28 14.89 -3.68 -14.65
CA ALA A 28 16.02 -4.38 -14.05
C ALA A 28 15.65 -5.13 -12.76
N LEU A 29 14.43 -4.94 -12.23
CA LEU A 29 14.00 -5.62 -11.01
C LEU A 29 13.75 -7.11 -11.28
N ALA A 30 14.20 -7.96 -10.36
CA ALA A 30 14.05 -9.42 -10.47
C ALA A 30 12.60 -9.91 -10.54
N ASN A 31 11.65 -9.08 -10.13
CA ASN A 31 10.23 -9.39 -10.16
C ASN A 31 9.50 -8.79 -11.38
N TYR A 32 10.23 -8.29 -12.38
CA TYR A 32 9.69 -7.90 -13.67
C TYR A 32 9.74 -9.08 -14.65
N ASP A 33 8.61 -9.37 -15.28
CA ASP A 33 8.49 -10.35 -16.37
C ASP A 33 8.48 -9.60 -17.72
N PRO A 34 9.53 -9.75 -18.56
CA PRO A 34 9.62 -9.07 -19.85
C PRO A 34 8.70 -9.68 -20.92
N VAL A 35 8.24 -10.92 -20.76
CA VAL A 35 7.34 -11.59 -21.71
C VAL A 35 5.93 -11.06 -21.55
N LEU A 36 5.47 -10.95 -20.30
CA LEU A 36 4.15 -10.42 -19.96
C LEU A 36 4.15 -8.90 -19.76
N ASN A 37 5.33 -8.28 -19.73
CA ASN A 37 5.54 -6.86 -19.42
C ASN A 37 4.85 -6.44 -18.11
N GLU A 38 4.98 -7.26 -17.06
CA GLU A 38 4.33 -7.01 -15.78
C GLU A 38 5.28 -7.22 -14.59
N TYR A 39 4.95 -6.60 -13.46
CA TYR A 39 5.67 -6.80 -12.20
C TYR A 39 4.87 -7.75 -11.30
N PHE A 40 5.52 -8.73 -10.70
CA PHE A 40 4.91 -9.63 -9.71
C PHE A 40 5.24 -9.21 -8.27
N PHE A 41 4.25 -9.25 -7.40
CA PHE A 41 4.43 -9.12 -5.96
C PHE A 41 3.56 -10.13 -5.22
N ASP A 42 4.15 -10.90 -4.31
CA ASP A 42 3.43 -11.83 -3.45
C ASP A 42 2.87 -11.11 -2.20
N ARG A 43 1.97 -10.15 -2.42
CA ARG A 43 1.38 -9.29 -1.37
C ARG A 43 -0.14 -9.38 -1.34
N HIS A 44 -0.79 -8.67 -0.42
CA HIS A 44 -2.24 -8.77 -0.22
C HIS A 44 -3.02 -7.99 -1.30
N PRO A 45 -3.73 -8.64 -2.23
CA PRO A 45 -4.37 -7.95 -3.36
C PRO A 45 -5.45 -6.97 -2.90
N GLY A 46 -6.25 -7.35 -1.89
CA GLY A 46 -7.31 -6.48 -1.37
C GLY A 46 -6.79 -5.16 -0.76
N VAL A 47 -5.58 -5.18 -0.19
CA VAL A 47 -4.95 -3.97 0.38
C VAL A 47 -4.30 -3.15 -0.72
N PHE A 48 -3.71 -3.81 -1.71
CA PHE A 48 -3.08 -3.14 -2.84
C PHE A 48 -4.04 -2.20 -3.59
N ALA A 49 -5.33 -2.52 -3.63
CA ALA A 49 -6.33 -1.61 -4.20
C ALA A 49 -6.32 -0.22 -3.51
N GLN A 50 -6.19 -0.18 -2.17
CA GLN A 50 -6.12 1.08 -1.42
C GLN A 50 -4.78 1.78 -1.62
N VAL A 51 -3.68 1.01 -1.61
CA VAL A 51 -2.34 1.52 -1.94
C VAL A 51 -2.36 2.23 -3.29
N LEU A 52 -2.87 1.56 -4.33
CA LEU A 52 -2.94 2.14 -5.67
C LEU A 52 -3.89 3.35 -5.74
N ASN A 53 -4.98 3.33 -4.98
CA ASN A 53 -5.89 4.47 -4.89
C ASN A 53 -5.23 5.70 -4.26
N TYR A 54 -4.30 5.52 -3.32
CA TYR A 54 -3.51 6.62 -2.76
C TYR A 54 -2.68 7.31 -3.84
N TYR A 55 -1.98 6.58 -4.70
CA TYR A 55 -1.27 7.20 -5.84
C TYR A 55 -2.21 7.93 -6.80
N ARG A 56 -3.43 7.42 -7.01
CA ARG A 56 -4.38 8.03 -7.94
C ARG A 56 -4.91 9.36 -7.43
N THR A 57 -5.29 9.40 -6.15
CA THR A 57 -6.04 10.49 -5.53
C THR A 57 -5.18 11.46 -4.70
N GLY A 58 -4.00 11.01 -4.25
CA GLY A 58 -3.18 11.74 -3.27
C GLY A 58 -3.72 11.65 -1.83
N LYS A 59 -4.73 10.82 -1.57
CA LYS A 59 -5.39 10.69 -0.27
C LYS A 59 -5.27 9.26 0.28
N LEU A 60 -4.75 9.13 1.50
CA LEU A 60 -4.60 7.83 2.16
C LEU A 60 -5.82 7.56 3.04
N HIS A 61 -6.57 6.51 2.70
CA HIS A 61 -7.74 6.07 3.46
C HIS A 61 -7.50 4.69 4.05
N TYR A 62 -7.96 4.48 5.29
CA TYR A 62 -7.93 3.16 5.92
C TYR A 62 -9.08 2.30 5.40
N PRO A 63 -8.81 1.06 4.97
CA PRO A 63 -9.86 0.10 4.63
C PRO A 63 -10.67 -0.29 5.88
N THR A 64 -11.96 -0.56 5.68
CA THR A 64 -12.86 -1.03 6.75
C THR A 64 -13.02 -2.55 6.80
N ASN A 65 -12.48 -3.26 5.80
CA ASN A 65 -12.63 -4.70 5.62
C ASN A 65 -11.35 -5.50 5.93
N VAL A 66 -10.28 -4.84 6.39
CA VAL A 66 -9.07 -5.48 6.89
C VAL A 66 -8.64 -4.80 8.18
N CYS A 67 -7.90 -5.51 9.04
CA CYS A 67 -7.43 -4.93 10.29
C CYS A 67 -6.28 -3.92 10.06
N GLY A 68 -6.17 -2.93 10.94
CA GLY A 68 -5.12 -1.91 10.93
C GLY A 68 -3.70 -2.46 10.83
N PRO A 69 -3.28 -3.44 11.67
CA PRO A 69 -1.94 -4.00 11.61
C PRO A 69 -1.57 -4.58 10.23
N LEU A 70 -2.47 -5.34 9.60
CA LEU A 70 -2.25 -5.86 8.24
C LEU A 70 -2.11 -4.74 7.22
N PHE A 71 -2.88 -3.67 7.36
CA PHE A 71 -2.77 -2.51 6.48
C PHE A 71 -1.44 -1.78 6.66
N GLU A 72 -1.00 -1.58 7.90
CA GLU A 72 0.29 -0.94 8.22
C GLU A 72 1.48 -1.75 7.73
N GLU A 73 1.48 -3.08 7.88
CA GLU A 73 2.51 -3.96 7.32
C GLU A 73 2.62 -3.82 5.79
N GLU A 74 1.48 -3.68 5.11
CA GLU A 74 1.46 -3.44 3.66
C GLU A 74 1.97 -2.03 3.33
N LEU A 75 1.55 -0.99 4.07
CA LEU A 75 2.06 0.37 3.87
C LEU A 75 3.58 0.43 4.03
N GLU A 76 4.12 -0.21 5.05
CA GLU A 76 5.57 -0.34 5.27
C GLU A 76 6.23 -1.04 4.08
N PHE A 77 5.68 -2.17 3.62
CA PHE A 77 6.20 -2.86 2.44
C PHE A 77 6.25 -1.94 1.22
N TRP A 78 5.21 -1.15 0.97
CA TRP A 78 5.15 -0.23 -0.17
C TRP A 78 5.95 1.06 0.02
N GLY A 79 6.45 1.30 1.24
CA GLY A 79 7.21 2.49 1.63
C GLY A 79 6.33 3.73 1.74
N LEU A 80 5.12 3.58 2.29
CA LEU A 80 4.14 4.65 2.49
C LEU A 80 4.02 4.98 3.98
N ASP A 81 3.98 6.27 4.30
CA ASP A 81 3.84 6.76 5.67
C ASP A 81 2.37 6.73 6.12
N SER A 82 2.07 5.92 7.13
CA SER A 82 0.72 5.79 7.70
C SER A 82 0.21 7.08 8.35
N ASN A 83 1.08 8.02 8.72
CA ASN A 83 0.69 9.32 9.28
C ASN A 83 0.04 10.26 8.26
N GLN A 84 0.09 9.93 6.96
CA GLN A 84 -0.58 10.69 5.89
C GLN A 84 -2.08 10.38 5.77
N VAL A 85 -2.65 9.64 6.73
CA VAL A 85 -4.06 9.24 6.72
C VAL A 85 -5.00 10.46 6.77
N GLU A 86 -6.00 10.45 5.91
CA GLU A 86 -6.99 11.51 5.83
C GLU A 86 -7.83 11.60 7.13
N PRO A 87 -8.30 12.80 7.50
CA PRO A 87 -9.09 13.02 8.72
C PRO A 87 -10.31 12.11 8.89
N CYS A 88 -10.97 11.74 7.78
CA CYS A 88 -12.13 10.85 7.83
C CYS A 88 -11.81 9.42 8.31
N CYS A 89 -10.53 9.05 8.38
CA CYS A 89 -10.05 7.73 8.81
C CYS A 89 -9.32 7.76 10.16
N TRP A 90 -9.21 8.91 10.83
CA TRP A 90 -8.45 9.05 12.07
C TRP A 90 -8.98 8.19 13.21
N SER A 91 -10.29 8.04 13.36
CA SER A 91 -10.87 7.20 14.41
C SER A 91 -10.41 5.75 14.30
N THR A 92 -10.51 5.17 13.11
CA THR A 92 -10.02 3.81 12.80
C THR A 92 -8.52 3.70 13.06
N TYR A 93 -7.74 4.66 12.57
CA TYR A 93 -6.29 4.70 12.76
C TYR A 93 -5.87 4.74 14.24
N SER A 94 -6.45 5.66 15.02
CA SER A 94 -6.13 5.81 16.44
C SER A 94 -6.47 4.57 17.25
N ILE A 95 -7.64 3.97 17.02
CA ILE A 95 -8.03 2.72 17.70
C ILE A 95 -6.99 1.63 17.49
N HIS A 96 -6.49 1.48 16.26
CA HIS A 96 -5.48 0.47 15.94
C HIS A 96 -4.15 0.73 16.64
N ARG A 97 -3.68 1.99 16.63
CA ARG A 97 -2.43 2.36 17.31
C ARG A 97 -2.52 2.21 18.82
N ASP A 98 -3.63 2.63 19.43
CA ASP A 98 -3.85 2.51 20.86
C ASP A 98 -3.92 1.03 21.27
N THR A 99 -4.58 0.19 20.47
CA THR A 99 -4.64 -1.26 20.70
C THR A 99 -3.25 -1.91 20.59
N GLN A 100 -2.45 -1.53 19.60
CA GLN A 100 -1.07 -2.01 19.50
C GLN A 100 -0.29 -1.65 20.75
N VAL A 101 -0.32 -0.38 21.18
CA VAL A 101 0.38 0.09 22.39
C VAL A 101 -0.03 -0.71 23.63
N ILE A 102 -1.33 -0.98 23.82
CA ILE A 102 -1.78 -1.78 24.96
C ILE A 102 -1.22 -3.21 24.90
N MET A 103 -1.23 -3.85 23.73
CA MET A 103 -0.71 -5.22 23.58
C MET A 103 0.81 -5.33 23.76
N VAL A 104 1.59 -4.27 23.53
CA VAL A 104 3.06 -4.32 23.75
C VAL A 104 3.44 -4.06 25.21
N VAL A 105 2.50 -3.60 26.04
CA VAL A 105 2.76 -3.16 27.43
C VAL A 105 2.21 -4.14 28.47
N THR A 106 1.51 -5.20 28.04
CA THR A 106 1.06 -6.33 28.87
C THR A 106 1.86 -7.59 28.60
#